data_AF-A0A937BF33-F1
#
_entry.id   AF-A0A937BF33-F1
#
_cell.length_a   1.000
_cell.length_b   1.000
_cell.length_c   1.000
_cell.angle_alpha   90.00
_cell.angle_beta   90.00
_cell.angle_gamma   90.00
#
_symmetry.space_group_name_H-M   'P 1'
#
loop_
_entity.id
_entity.type
_entity.pdbx_description
1 polymer ?
#
loop_
_entity_poly.entity_id
_entity_poly.type
_entity_poly.pdbx_seq_one_letter_code
_entity_poly.pdbx_strand_id
1 'polypeptide(L)'
;MGEKECWVLFGYLGLMTHELAEKLFIAFAGAAIALILKAMYDEVKEGLQRRAFRKAIEHNVKDVLVPKTERLIRDYEQVRKVIMSSSIEQYNAEKKKQIDQMPMFNSDLIKRLPPQEVYRCLHDKSKYGLLFEAFYSIDYHREKMPAAILDSFYKLNLEHFKLSNDREENETHIDHMFHCTYADALRENMNNQITMRVGSAAQLLDELKKLRHL
;
A
#
# COMPACT_ATOMS: atom_id res chain seq x y z
N MET A 1 -69.68 55.26 6.78
CA MET A 1 -68.88 54.03 6.75
C MET A 1 -68.42 53.79 8.17
N GLY A 2 -69.03 52.79 8.79
CA GLY A 2 -69.14 52.69 10.24
C GLY A 2 -67.98 51.95 10.87
N GLU A 3 -67.64 52.29 12.11
CA GLU A 3 -66.61 51.65 12.94
C GLU A 3 -66.66 50.11 12.86
N LYS A 4 -67.85 49.51 12.69
CA LYS A 4 -68.05 48.06 12.52
C LYS A 4 -67.35 47.46 11.30
N GLU A 5 -67.26 48.17 10.18
CA GLU A 5 -66.58 47.67 8.96
C GLU A 5 -65.05 47.67 9.15
N CYS A 6 -64.53 48.60 9.96
CA CYS A 6 -63.11 48.69 10.29
C CYS A 6 -62.69 47.53 11.21
N TRP A 7 -63.47 47.20 12.24
CA TRP A 7 -63.19 46.08 13.15
C TRP A 7 -63.21 44.71 12.46
N VAL A 8 -64.09 44.51 11.47
CA VAL A 8 -64.13 43.27 10.68
C VAL A 8 -62.89 43.14 9.79
N LEU A 9 -62.45 44.22 9.15
CA LEU A 9 -61.22 44.27 8.35
C LEU A 9 -59.97 44.01 9.22
N PHE A 10 -59.89 44.61 10.42
CA PHE A 10 -58.81 44.35 11.37
C PHE A 10 -58.83 42.90 11.91
N GLY A 11 -60.01 42.32 12.12
CA GLY A 11 -60.16 40.91 12.52
C GLY A 11 -59.68 39.95 11.43
N TYR A 12 -60.04 40.19 10.17
CA TYR A 12 -59.58 39.40 9.02
C TYR A 12 -58.07 39.56 8.76
N LEU A 13 -57.52 40.77 8.89
CA LEU A 13 -56.07 41.00 8.83
C LEU A 13 -55.34 40.28 9.97
N GLY A 14 -55.86 40.31 11.20
CA GLY A 14 -55.32 39.59 12.34
C GLY A 14 -55.32 38.07 12.14
N LEU A 15 -56.42 37.50 11.68
CA LEU A 15 -56.54 36.07 11.34
C LEU A 15 -55.60 35.66 10.20
N MET A 16 -55.51 36.47 9.14
CA MET A 16 -54.59 36.23 8.03
C MET A 16 -53.13 36.30 8.49
N THR A 17 -52.76 37.23 9.38
CA THR A 17 -51.39 37.29 9.93
C THR A 17 -51.07 36.13 10.86
N HIS A 18 -52.06 35.60 11.58
CA HIS A 18 -51.88 34.44 12.46
C HIS A 18 -51.72 33.14 11.66
N GLU A 19 -52.54 32.93 10.62
CA GLU A 19 -52.37 31.79 9.71
C GLU A 19 -51.04 31.84 8.94
N LEU A 20 -50.60 33.04 8.54
CA LEU A 20 -49.32 33.21 7.87
C LEU A 20 -48.14 32.91 8.81
N ALA A 21 -48.24 33.36 10.07
CA ALA A 21 -47.24 33.09 11.10
C ALA A 21 -47.16 31.59 11.45
N GLU A 22 -48.29 30.89 11.51
CA GLU A 22 -48.33 29.45 11.75
C GLU A 22 -47.71 28.67 10.59
N LYS A 23 -48.01 29.02 9.34
CA LYS A 23 -47.39 28.43 8.14
C LYS A 23 -45.88 28.68 8.09
N LEU A 24 -45.43 29.89 8.46
CA LEU A 24 -44.01 30.23 8.57
C LEU A 24 -43.31 29.42 9.66
N PHE A 25 -43.95 29.22 10.82
CA PHE A 25 -43.41 28.42 11.91
C PHE A 25 -43.29 26.94 11.53
N ILE A 26 -44.31 26.37 10.89
CA ILE A 26 -44.27 24.99 10.39
C ILE A 26 -43.17 24.83 9.32
N ALA A 27 -43.05 25.78 8.40
CA ALA A 27 -41.99 25.75 7.39
C ALA A 27 -40.59 25.84 8.02
N PHE A 28 -40.42 26.69 9.04
CA PHE A 28 -39.18 26.82 9.79
C PHE A 28 -38.85 25.54 10.58
N ALA A 29 -39.82 24.98 11.30
CA ALA A 29 -39.66 23.73 12.03
C ALA A 29 -39.34 22.56 11.08
N GLY A 30 -40.02 22.48 9.94
CA GLY A 30 -39.74 21.49 8.90
C GLY A 30 -38.33 21.63 8.32
N ALA A 31 -37.88 22.86 8.05
CA ALA A 31 -36.50 23.12 7.60
C ALA A 31 -35.46 22.75 8.66
N ALA A 32 -35.72 23.06 9.94
CA ALA A 32 -34.85 22.69 11.05
C ALA A 32 -34.75 21.16 11.22
N ILE A 33 -35.88 20.45 11.16
CA ILE A 33 -35.91 18.97 11.20
C ILE A 33 -35.16 18.39 10.01
N ALA A 34 -35.36 18.93 8.79
CA ALA A 34 -34.66 18.48 7.60
C ALA A 34 -33.13 18.67 7.71
N LEU A 35 -32.67 19.77 8.29
CA LEU A 35 -31.25 20.00 8.56
C LEU A 35 -30.68 18.99 9.58
N ILE A 36 -31.41 18.70 10.65
CA ILE A 36 -31.00 17.70 11.64
C ILE A 36 -30.92 16.30 11.00
N LEU A 37 -31.95 15.90 10.26
CA LEU A 37 -31.97 14.61 9.58
C LEU A 37 -30.85 14.49 8.54
N LYS A 38 -30.55 15.57 7.81
CA LYS A 38 -29.43 15.61 6.88
C LYS A 38 -28.10 15.42 7.62
N ALA A 39 -27.88 16.14 8.72
CA ALA A 39 -26.67 16.01 9.52
C ALA A 39 -26.49 14.58 10.06
N MET A 40 -27.55 13.97 10.59
CA MET A 40 -27.53 12.58 11.05
C MET A 40 -27.25 11.59 9.91
N TYR A 41 -27.86 11.80 8.73
CA TYR A 41 -27.62 10.96 7.56
C TYR A 41 -26.16 11.05 7.09
N ASP A 42 -25.62 12.27 7.02
CA ASP A 42 -24.24 12.52 6.62
C ASP A 42 -23.26 11.83 7.60
N GLU A 43 -23.52 11.90 8.91
CA GLU A 43 -22.71 11.24 9.93
C GLU A 43 -22.75 9.70 9.82
N VAL A 44 -23.94 9.11 9.59
CA VAL A 44 -24.08 7.67 9.36
C VAL A 44 -23.36 7.24 8.09
N LYS A 45 -23.50 8.00 7.01
CA LYS A 45 -22.85 7.73 5.73
C LYS A 45 -21.33 7.78 5.85
N GLU A 46 -20.78 8.79 6.51
CA GLU A 46 -19.35 8.89 6.79
C GLU A 46 -18.86 7.70 7.64
N GLY A 47 -19.60 7.32 8.69
CA GLY A 47 -19.26 6.16 9.52
C GLY A 47 -19.19 4.85 8.72
N LEU A 48 -20.15 4.63 7.81
CA LEU A 48 -20.14 3.46 6.92
C LEU A 48 -18.96 3.46 5.96
N GLN A 49 -18.62 4.62 5.38
CA GLN A 49 -17.46 4.76 4.49
C GLN A 49 -16.15 4.46 5.23
N ARG A 50 -15.95 5.03 6.43
CA ARG A 50 -14.76 4.77 7.26
C ARG A 50 -14.63 3.29 7.62
N ARG A 51 -15.74 2.62 7.95
CA ARG A 51 -15.74 1.18 8.23
C ARG A 51 -15.33 0.35 7.01
N ALA A 52 -15.81 0.73 5.81
CA ALA A 52 -15.42 0.07 4.57
C ALA A 52 -13.92 0.26 4.28
N PHE A 53 -13.39 1.47 4.47
CA PHE A 53 -11.96 1.75 4.31
C PHE A 53 -11.09 0.95 5.27
N ARG A 54 -11.46 0.88 6.56
CA ARG A 54 -10.73 0.11 7.55
C ARG A 54 -10.63 -1.36 7.16
N LYS A 55 -11.75 -1.97 6.75
CA LYS A 55 -11.77 -3.35 6.23
C LYS A 55 -10.89 -3.54 5.00
N ALA A 56 -10.87 -2.57 4.10
CA ALA A 56 -10.03 -2.64 2.91
C ALA A 56 -8.53 -2.59 3.28
N ILE A 57 -8.14 -1.76 4.25
CA ILE A 57 -6.77 -1.68 4.78
C ILE A 57 -6.40 -3.01 5.45
N GLU A 58 -7.25 -3.51 6.35
CA GLU A 58 -7.05 -4.80 7.04
C GLU A 58 -6.85 -5.95 6.04
N HIS A 59 -7.73 -6.06 5.04
CA HIS A 59 -7.64 -7.05 3.99
C HIS A 59 -6.34 -6.91 3.19
N ASN A 60 -5.98 -5.68 2.81
CA ASN A 60 -4.75 -5.42 2.08
C ASN A 60 -3.52 -5.84 2.89
N VAL A 61 -3.43 -5.44 4.16
CA VAL A 61 -2.31 -5.81 5.03
C VAL A 61 -2.21 -7.32 5.20
N LYS A 62 -3.31 -7.96 5.58
CA LYS A 62 -3.34 -9.38 5.97
C LYS A 62 -3.19 -10.33 4.79
N ASP A 63 -3.92 -10.07 3.71
CA ASP A 63 -4.08 -11.04 2.62
C ASP A 63 -3.20 -10.70 1.42
N VAL A 64 -2.67 -9.46 1.35
CA VAL A 64 -1.80 -9.02 0.25
C VAL A 64 -0.40 -8.70 0.75
N LEU A 65 -0.21 -7.73 1.64
CA LEU A 65 1.11 -7.21 1.98
C LEU A 65 1.96 -8.24 2.72
N VAL A 66 1.43 -8.85 3.78
CA VAL A 66 2.17 -9.85 4.59
C VAL A 66 2.64 -11.05 3.72
N PRO A 67 1.76 -11.76 2.98
CA PRO A 67 2.18 -12.90 2.18
C PRO A 67 3.15 -12.54 1.05
N LYS A 68 2.99 -11.33 0.49
CA LYS A 68 3.88 -10.82 -0.56
C LYS A 68 5.27 -10.49 -0.02
N THR A 69 5.38 -9.88 1.15
CA THR A 69 6.70 -9.62 1.78
C THR A 69 7.39 -10.93 2.17
N GLU A 70 6.64 -11.93 2.65
CA GLU A 70 7.19 -13.27 2.89
C GLU A 70 7.72 -13.93 1.61
N ARG A 71 6.99 -13.77 0.49
CA ARG A 71 7.46 -14.28 -0.82
C ARG A 71 8.72 -13.55 -1.27
N LEU A 72 8.76 -12.22 -1.16
CA LEU A 72 9.93 -11.42 -1.48
C LEU A 72 11.19 -11.89 -0.76
N ILE A 73 11.10 -12.17 0.56
CA ILE A 73 12.23 -12.69 1.34
C ILE A 73 12.68 -14.05 0.78
N ARG A 74 11.74 -14.95 0.46
CA ARG A 74 12.07 -16.24 -0.16
C ARG A 74 12.76 -16.08 -1.52
N ASP A 75 12.31 -15.14 -2.34
CA ASP A 75 12.88 -14.86 -3.65
C ASP A 75 14.32 -14.34 -3.54
N TYR A 76 14.61 -13.48 -2.56
CA TYR A 76 15.98 -13.06 -2.25
C TYR A 76 16.86 -14.23 -1.82
N GLU A 77 16.37 -15.11 -0.94
CA GLU A 77 17.12 -16.29 -0.51
C GLU A 77 17.34 -17.29 -1.66
N GLN A 78 16.41 -17.37 -2.61
CA GLN A 78 16.60 -18.16 -3.82
C GLN A 78 17.67 -17.57 -4.73
N VAL A 79 17.65 -16.25 -4.97
CA VAL A 79 18.71 -15.57 -5.72
C VAL A 79 20.06 -15.75 -5.03
N ARG A 80 20.10 -15.67 -3.69
CA ARG A 80 21.30 -15.94 -2.90
C ARG A 80 21.85 -17.34 -3.18
N LYS A 81 21.00 -18.37 -3.17
CA LYS A 81 21.41 -19.76 -3.47
C LYS A 81 21.95 -19.91 -4.89
N VAL A 82 21.38 -19.19 -5.87
CA VAL A 82 21.88 -19.19 -7.24
C VAL A 82 23.27 -18.54 -7.30
N ILE A 83 23.46 -17.37 -6.69
CA ILE A 83 24.74 -16.64 -6.73
C ILE A 83 25.83 -17.39 -5.97
N MET A 84 25.49 -17.93 -4.80
CA MET A 84 26.40 -18.62 -3.87
C MET A 84 26.52 -20.11 -4.15
N SER A 85 26.00 -20.62 -5.27
CA SER A 85 26.19 -22.02 -5.65
C SER A 85 27.68 -22.34 -5.68
N SER A 86 28.06 -23.55 -5.26
CA SER A 86 29.45 -24.02 -5.27
C SER A 86 29.77 -24.96 -6.45
N SER A 87 28.77 -25.33 -7.25
CA SER A 87 28.95 -26.13 -8.46
C SER A 87 27.98 -25.74 -9.57
N ILE A 88 28.32 -26.10 -10.81
CA ILE A 88 27.50 -25.87 -12.00
C ILE A 88 26.15 -26.59 -11.91
N GLU A 89 26.12 -27.80 -11.36
CA GLU A 89 24.90 -28.59 -11.17
C GLU A 89 23.97 -27.92 -10.18
N GLN A 90 24.50 -27.47 -9.03
CA GLN A 90 23.73 -26.76 -8.02
C GLN A 90 23.17 -25.45 -8.58
N TYR A 91 24.00 -24.71 -9.29
CA TYR A 91 23.62 -23.48 -9.97
C TYR A 91 22.47 -23.69 -10.94
N ASN A 92 22.57 -24.68 -11.83
CA ASN A 92 21.54 -24.99 -12.81
C ASN A 92 20.25 -25.49 -12.15
N ALA A 93 20.34 -26.22 -11.03
CA ALA A 93 19.19 -26.66 -10.26
C ALA A 93 18.44 -25.49 -9.60
N GLU A 94 19.17 -24.54 -9.00
CA GLU A 94 18.58 -23.37 -8.35
C GLU A 94 18.06 -22.34 -9.38
N LYS A 95 18.76 -22.16 -10.51
CA LYS A 95 18.35 -21.26 -11.60
C LYS A 95 17.03 -21.67 -12.25
N LYS A 96 16.73 -22.97 -12.32
CA LYS A 96 15.46 -23.49 -12.87
C LYS A 96 14.27 -23.18 -11.98
N LYS A 97 14.48 -22.89 -10.69
CA LYS A 97 13.40 -22.47 -9.81
C LYS A 97 12.95 -21.08 -10.25
N GLN A 98 11.66 -20.93 -10.48
CA GLN A 98 11.09 -19.66 -10.94
C GLN A 98 11.25 -18.61 -9.84
N ILE A 99 11.85 -17.47 -10.16
CA ILE A 99 11.80 -16.28 -9.31
C ILE A 99 10.51 -15.59 -9.72
N ASP A 100 9.55 -15.54 -8.82
CA ASP A 100 8.28 -14.93 -9.14
C ASP A 100 8.50 -13.43 -9.33
N GLN A 101 8.25 -12.93 -10.54
CA GLN A 101 8.22 -11.48 -10.74
C GLN A 101 6.97 -10.98 -10.04
N MET A 102 7.13 -10.40 -8.85
CA MET A 102 5.99 -9.97 -8.04
C MET A 102 5.03 -9.13 -8.89
N PRO A 103 3.75 -9.54 -9.03
CA PRO A 103 2.73 -8.61 -9.48
C PRO A 103 2.58 -7.56 -8.38
N MET A 104 3.20 -6.41 -8.63
CA MET A 104 3.13 -5.11 -7.95
C MET A 104 2.45 -5.13 -6.58
N PHE A 105 3.22 -4.84 -5.54
CA PHE A 105 2.66 -4.15 -4.38
C PHE A 105 2.03 -2.85 -4.88
N ASN A 106 0.70 -2.80 -4.95
CA ASN A 106 0.00 -1.64 -5.44
C ASN A 106 -0.23 -0.67 -4.28
N SER A 107 0.85 -0.07 -3.78
CA SER A 107 0.79 0.97 -2.74
C SER A 107 -0.05 2.17 -3.21
N ASP A 108 -0.23 2.35 -4.52
CA ASP A 108 -1.07 3.38 -5.12
C ASP A 108 -2.52 3.30 -4.65
N LEU A 109 -3.05 2.12 -4.33
CA LEU A 109 -4.42 1.99 -3.82
C LEU A 109 -4.61 2.74 -2.50
N ILE A 110 -3.61 2.66 -1.61
CA ILE A 110 -3.69 3.29 -0.28
C ILE A 110 -3.14 4.71 -0.31
N LYS A 111 -2.14 5.00 -1.14
CA LYS A 111 -1.66 6.38 -1.38
C LYS A 111 -2.69 7.30 -2.03
N ARG A 112 -3.69 6.75 -2.73
CA ARG A 112 -4.84 7.51 -3.26
C ARG A 112 -5.82 7.96 -2.17
N LEU A 113 -5.74 7.38 -0.97
CA LEU A 113 -6.58 7.82 0.13
C LEU A 113 -6.01 9.10 0.75
N PRO A 114 -6.84 10.13 1.01
CA PRO A 114 -6.38 11.32 1.72
C PRO A 114 -5.76 10.93 3.07
N PRO A 115 -4.56 11.42 3.44
CA PRO A 115 -3.88 11.05 4.68
C PRO A 115 -4.76 11.27 5.93
N GLN A 116 -5.57 12.34 5.91
CA GLN A 116 -6.51 12.68 6.98
C GLN A 116 -7.61 11.62 7.15
N GLU A 117 -8.09 11.03 6.06
CA GLU A 117 -9.10 9.97 6.07
C GLU A 117 -8.51 8.65 6.57
N VAL A 118 -7.26 8.34 6.19
CA VAL A 118 -6.54 7.17 6.73
C VAL A 118 -6.33 7.31 8.24
N TYR A 119 -5.90 8.49 8.70
CA TYR A 119 -5.75 8.77 10.14
C TYR A 119 -7.08 8.63 10.89
N ARG A 120 -8.17 9.19 10.33
CA ARG A 120 -9.52 9.07 10.88
C ARG A 120 -10.01 7.62 10.92
N CYS A 121 -9.63 6.77 9.98
CA CYS A 121 -10.03 5.35 9.96
C CYS A 121 -9.29 4.52 11.01
N LEU A 122 -8.01 4.83 11.26
CA LEU A 122 -7.16 4.07 12.18
C LEU A 122 -7.34 4.47 13.65
N HIS A 123 -7.77 5.70 13.91
CA HIS A 123 -7.98 6.26 15.26
C HIS A 123 -6.77 6.15 16.21
N ASP A 124 -5.58 5.89 15.66
CA ASP A 124 -4.35 5.63 16.40
C ASP A 124 -3.16 6.15 15.58
N LYS A 125 -2.45 7.13 16.14
CA LYS A 125 -1.30 7.78 15.52
C LYS A 125 -0.13 6.82 15.28
N SER A 126 0.06 5.84 16.16
CA SER A 126 1.12 4.83 16.03
C SER A 126 0.85 3.92 14.83
N LYS A 127 -0.38 3.40 14.72
CA LYS A 127 -0.82 2.56 13.60
C LYS A 127 -0.77 3.31 12.26
N TYR A 128 -1.11 4.60 12.27
CA TYR A 128 -0.98 5.46 11.12
C TYR A 128 0.48 5.63 10.67
N GLY A 129 1.40 5.90 11.60
CA GLY A 129 2.83 6.01 11.30
C GLY A 129 3.39 4.72 10.69
N LEU A 130 3.10 3.58 11.32
CA LEU A 130 3.52 2.25 10.83
C LEU A 130 2.98 1.95 9.42
N LEU A 131 1.74 2.35 9.11
CA LEU A 131 1.17 2.13 7.79
C LEU A 131 1.90 2.96 6.71
N PHE A 132 2.29 4.19 7.03
CA PHE A 132 3.08 5.03 6.14
C PHE A 132 4.50 4.49 5.93
N GLU A 133 5.18 4.11 7.01
CA GLU A 133 6.51 3.48 6.95
C GLU A 133 6.48 2.21 6.09
N ALA A 134 5.42 1.41 6.22
CA ALA A 134 5.21 0.24 5.38
C ALA A 134 5.09 0.59 3.89
N PHE A 135 4.39 1.68 3.52
CA PHE A 135 4.28 2.08 2.10
C PHE A 135 5.60 2.53 1.49
N TYR A 136 6.38 3.32 2.21
CA TYR A 136 7.69 3.74 1.71
C TYR A 136 8.64 2.55 1.58
N SER A 137 8.62 1.63 2.55
CA SER A 137 9.41 0.40 2.51
C SER A 137 9.00 -0.50 1.33
N ILE A 138 7.70 -0.58 1.04
CA ILE A 138 7.17 -1.29 -0.13
C ILE A 138 7.71 -0.70 -1.43
N ASP A 139 7.73 0.62 -1.58
CA ASP A 139 8.25 1.26 -2.79
C ASP A 139 9.75 0.99 -2.96
N TYR A 140 10.51 1.10 -1.86
CA TYR A 140 11.93 0.76 -1.83
C TYR A 140 12.18 -0.67 -2.30
N HIS A 141 11.39 -1.64 -1.83
CA HIS A 141 11.51 -3.03 -2.26
C HIS A 141 11.10 -3.24 -3.72
N ARG A 142 10.10 -2.51 -4.21
CA ARG A 142 9.67 -2.54 -5.62
C ARG A 142 10.79 -2.11 -6.56
N GLU A 143 11.59 -1.11 -6.19
CA GLU A 143 12.70 -0.62 -7.02
C GLU A 143 13.93 -1.53 -7.00
N LYS A 144 13.99 -2.47 -6.06
CA LYS A 144 15.21 -3.24 -5.74
C LYS A 144 14.96 -4.74 -5.79
N MET A 145 14.11 -5.19 -6.72
CA MET A 145 13.67 -6.58 -6.85
C MET A 145 14.82 -7.59 -6.88
N PRO A 146 14.63 -8.82 -6.33
CA PRO A 146 15.62 -9.89 -6.38
C PRO A 146 16.11 -10.20 -7.80
N ALA A 147 15.21 -10.18 -8.78
CA ALA A 147 15.53 -10.40 -10.19
C ALA A 147 16.55 -9.37 -10.74
N ALA A 148 16.52 -8.12 -10.25
CA ALA A 148 17.45 -7.09 -10.67
C ALA A 148 18.87 -7.33 -10.12
N ILE A 149 19.00 -7.86 -8.90
CA ILE A 149 20.30 -8.27 -8.35
C ILE A 149 20.88 -9.41 -9.18
N LEU A 150 20.05 -10.41 -9.50
CA LEU A 150 20.48 -11.54 -10.30
C LEU A 150 20.92 -11.10 -11.71
N ASP A 151 20.15 -10.25 -12.38
CA ASP A 151 20.50 -9.68 -13.69
C ASP A 151 21.80 -8.87 -13.64
N SER A 152 22.01 -8.07 -12.59
CA SER A 152 23.25 -7.34 -12.35
C SER A 152 24.46 -8.28 -12.20
N PHE A 153 24.31 -9.35 -11.41
CA PHE A 153 25.34 -10.38 -11.25
C PHE A 153 25.71 -11.01 -12.60
N TYR A 154 24.73 -11.35 -13.44
CA TYR A 154 24.98 -11.89 -14.78
C TYR A 154 25.72 -10.91 -15.69
N LYS A 155 25.28 -9.66 -15.73
CA LYS A 155 25.86 -8.63 -16.60
C LYS A 155 27.31 -8.36 -16.25
N LEU A 156 27.63 -8.23 -14.95
CA LEU A 156 28.98 -7.95 -14.48
C LEU A 156 29.94 -9.12 -14.75
N ASN A 157 29.50 -10.37 -14.54
CA ASN A 157 30.31 -11.54 -14.92
C ASN A 157 30.55 -11.60 -16.43
N LEU A 158 29.51 -11.35 -17.24
CA LEU A 158 29.63 -11.35 -18.70
C LEU A 158 30.56 -10.24 -19.20
N GLU A 159 30.49 -9.05 -18.61
CA GLU A 159 31.39 -7.94 -18.91
C GLU A 159 32.85 -8.28 -18.55
N HIS A 160 33.07 -8.88 -17.38
CA HIS A 160 34.39 -9.35 -16.98
C HIS A 160 34.95 -10.39 -17.97
N PHE A 161 34.15 -11.39 -18.34
CA PHE A 161 34.54 -12.43 -19.29
C PHE A 161 34.84 -11.85 -20.69
N LYS A 162 34.05 -10.88 -21.16
CA LYS A 162 34.35 -10.20 -22.44
C LYS A 162 35.69 -9.46 -22.43
N LEU A 163 36.10 -8.95 -21.28
CA LEU A 163 37.37 -8.24 -21.10
C LEU A 163 38.56 -9.20 -20.93
N SER A 164 38.34 -10.45 -20.50
CA SER A 164 39.41 -11.43 -20.29
C SER A 164 39.95 -12.06 -21.59
N ASN A 165 39.41 -11.70 -22.76
CA ASN A 165 39.79 -12.24 -24.09
C ASN A 165 39.55 -13.75 -24.26
N ASP A 166 38.83 -14.40 -23.35
CA ASP A 166 38.40 -15.79 -23.52
C ASP A 166 37.29 -15.85 -24.58
N ARG A 167 37.69 -16.22 -25.80
CA ARG A 167 36.75 -16.52 -26.88
C ARG A 167 36.28 -17.97 -26.72
N GLU A 168 34.96 -18.14 -26.65
CA GLU A 168 34.16 -19.36 -26.90
C GLU A 168 33.51 -20.09 -25.70
N GLU A 169 32.23 -20.42 -25.93
CA GLU A 169 31.27 -21.33 -25.25
C GLU A 169 30.68 -20.96 -23.87
N ASN A 170 29.34 -21.11 -23.73
CA ASN A 170 28.63 -20.81 -22.47
C ASN A 170 29.09 -21.67 -21.28
N GLU A 171 29.62 -22.87 -21.53
CA GLU A 171 30.13 -23.76 -20.48
C GLU A 171 31.47 -23.27 -19.91
N THR A 172 32.35 -22.69 -20.73
CA THR A 172 33.63 -22.10 -20.27
C THR A 172 33.38 -20.85 -19.41
N HIS A 173 32.34 -20.07 -19.72
CA HIS A 173 31.97 -18.90 -18.93
C HIS A 173 31.45 -19.29 -17.55
N ILE A 174 30.56 -20.30 -17.46
CA ILE A 174 30.05 -20.76 -16.17
C ILE A 174 31.20 -21.36 -15.35
N ASP A 175 32.07 -22.18 -15.95
CA ASP A 175 33.21 -22.75 -15.25
C ASP A 175 34.21 -21.68 -14.77
N HIS A 176 34.52 -20.69 -15.61
CA HIS A 176 35.33 -19.52 -15.25
C HIS A 176 34.72 -18.77 -14.05
N MET A 177 33.40 -18.58 -14.03
CA MET A 177 32.71 -17.94 -12.89
C MET A 177 32.98 -18.69 -11.57
N PHE A 178 33.18 -20.01 -11.56
CA PHE A 178 33.47 -20.78 -10.33
C PHE A 178 34.92 -20.72 -9.87
N HIS A 179 35.85 -20.33 -10.74
CA HIS A 179 37.30 -20.38 -10.46
C HIS A 179 37.97 -19.00 -10.51
N CYS A 180 37.21 -17.94 -10.80
CA CYS A 180 37.71 -16.58 -10.92
C CYS A 180 37.57 -15.77 -9.63
N THR A 181 38.66 -15.14 -9.19
CA THR A 181 38.70 -14.28 -8.00
C THR A 181 37.78 -13.05 -8.11
N TYR A 182 37.57 -12.53 -9.33
CA TYR A 182 36.59 -11.47 -9.58
C TYR A 182 35.17 -11.95 -9.28
N ALA A 183 34.82 -13.15 -9.75
CA ALA A 183 33.50 -13.73 -9.54
C ALA A 183 33.27 -14.02 -8.04
N ASP A 184 34.29 -14.43 -7.29
CA ASP A 184 34.19 -14.62 -5.83
C ASP A 184 33.92 -13.31 -5.10
N ALA A 185 34.68 -12.25 -5.41
CA ALA A 185 34.43 -10.92 -4.83
C ALA A 185 33.03 -10.39 -5.21
N LEU A 186 32.58 -10.67 -6.43
CA LEU A 186 31.26 -10.29 -6.90
C LEU A 186 30.14 -11.06 -6.17
N ARG A 187 30.30 -12.38 -5.95
CA ARG A 187 29.38 -13.20 -5.14
C ARG A 187 29.24 -12.64 -3.74
N GLU A 188 30.36 -12.30 -3.10
CA GLU A 188 30.38 -11.75 -1.74
C GLU A 188 29.66 -10.40 -1.67
N ASN A 189 29.93 -9.50 -2.62
CA ASN A 189 29.23 -8.22 -2.73
C ASN A 189 27.73 -8.40 -2.92
N MET A 190 27.31 -9.27 -3.83
CA MET A 190 25.89 -9.55 -4.08
C MET A 190 25.22 -10.20 -2.86
N ASN A 191 25.91 -11.10 -2.16
CA ASN A 191 25.44 -11.70 -0.92
C ASN A 191 25.24 -10.66 0.19
N ASN A 192 26.14 -9.68 0.31
CA ASN A 192 26.00 -8.57 1.25
C ASN A 192 24.78 -7.71 0.91
N GLN A 193 24.58 -7.39 -0.37
CA GLN A 193 23.39 -6.66 -0.83
C GLN A 193 22.12 -7.44 -0.49
N ILE A 194 22.06 -8.73 -0.82
CA ILE A 194 20.90 -9.58 -0.50
C ILE A 194 20.63 -9.60 1.00
N THR A 195 21.66 -9.79 1.83
CA THR A 195 21.53 -9.82 3.29
C THR A 195 20.90 -8.53 3.82
N MET A 196 21.35 -7.37 3.33
CA MET A 196 20.75 -6.08 3.68
C MET A 196 19.28 -6.00 3.26
N ARG A 197 18.94 -6.42 2.04
CA ARG A 197 17.55 -6.36 1.53
C ARG A 197 16.62 -7.31 2.28
N VAL A 198 17.08 -8.51 2.62
CA VAL A 198 16.34 -9.48 3.44
C VAL A 198 16.10 -8.92 4.84
N GLY A 199 17.12 -8.29 5.45
CA GLY A 199 16.97 -7.61 6.74
C GLY A 199 15.89 -6.53 6.71
N SER A 200 15.90 -5.64 5.72
CA SER A 200 14.87 -4.61 5.55
C SER A 200 13.47 -5.21 5.31
N ALA A 201 13.37 -6.24 4.48
CA ALA A 201 12.09 -6.90 4.20
C ALA A 201 11.52 -7.63 5.42
N ALA A 202 12.39 -8.23 6.24
CA ALA A 202 12.00 -8.87 7.51
C ALA A 202 11.48 -7.84 8.52
N GLN A 203 12.14 -6.69 8.63
CA GLN A 203 11.65 -5.59 9.48
C GLN A 203 10.26 -5.10 9.03
N LEU A 204 10.09 -4.87 7.72
CA LEU A 204 8.79 -4.51 7.15
C LEU A 204 7.71 -5.58 7.46
N LEU A 205 8.05 -6.86 7.33
CA LEU A 205 7.14 -7.95 7.63
C LEU A 205 6.66 -7.91 9.09
N ASP A 206 7.56 -7.63 10.02
CA ASP A 206 7.22 -7.51 11.44
C ASP A 206 6.33 -6.29 11.72
N GLU A 207 6.58 -5.16 11.06
CA GLU A 207 5.72 -3.98 11.11
C GLU A 207 4.31 -4.27 10.56
N LEU A 208 4.22 -4.93 9.40
CA LEU A 208 2.95 -5.34 8.80
C LEU A 208 2.18 -6.34 9.69
N LYS A 209 2.88 -7.24 10.38
CA LYS A 209 2.25 -8.18 11.33
C LYS A 209 1.65 -7.46 12.54
N LYS A 210 2.24 -6.37 13.01
CA LYS A 210 1.65 -5.52 14.08
C LYS A 210 0.35 -4.85 13.60
N LEU A 211 0.22 -4.60 12.30
CA LEU A 211 -0.98 -4.05 11.67
C LEU A 211 -2.02 -5.11 11.27
N ARG A 212 -1.72 -6.42 11.43
CA ARG A 212 -2.61 -7.52 11.02
C ARG A 212 -3.93 -7.59 11.82
N HIS A 213 -3.94 -7.00 13.01
CA HIS A 213 -5.09 -6.95 13.92
C HIS A 213 -5.76 -5.55 13.94
N LEU A 214 -5.54 -4.77 12.88
CA LEU A 214 -6.31 -3.54 12.66
C LEU A 214 -7.80 -3.80 12.68
#